data_AF-A0A379FGU5-F1
#
_entry.id   AF-A0A379FGU5-F1
#
_cell.length_a   1.000
_cell.length_b   1.000
_cell.length_c   1.000
_cell.angle_alpha   90.00
_cell.angle_beta   90.00
_cell.angle_gamma   90.00
#
_symmetry.space_group_name_H-M   'P 1'
#
loop_
_entity.id
_entity.type
_entity.pdbx_description
1 polymer ?
#
loop_
_entity_poly.entity_id
_entity_poly.type
_entity_poly.pdbx_seq_one_letter_code
_entity_poly.pdbx_strand_id
1 'polypeptide(L)'
;MAREWQLIFIGIPIIFLIEMLFATWSWQKLRSLNRQRWGKPLACVFISCFILSHSMSIWADANFYRPITMQRANLPLSYPMTARKFLERHGFINQSEYEQRLMSEGNPAAQSITYPLAPLDYSKDESSYNLLMIVVDGLGNEDVAKLPSLQQFADNNLSFSQHYSAGINNETALFGLFYGISPSYLDSVLSSRKNSALFDALNYRHYQLALFSTNGFKSPLFTQAVLADYSLPTSRSEDNDTTINSWRSWLLKNKQSTPWFSFLQINGDKHTSASQAQLNSQLETIFTTLKESNILDNTVVVVTSNYHQNNDKQDSQWLISKDTFNLSQSQVPLVIHWPNVTPQKLDKLTSHQDIMTTLMQHVLGVISPADNYSQGEDLFANTRNHPWIFTGDNETLVVFLQDNTLMIDKHGRYALFDKSGKEIQSAKPDLRLLLQVLAEQKRFIER
;
A
#
# COMPACT_ATOMS: atom_id res chain seq x y z
N MET A 1 -28.47 3.04 -3.46
CA MET A 1 -28.68 3.51 -4.86
C MET A 1 -30.06 4.15 -5.08
N ALA A 2 -31.14 3.46 -5.49
CA ALA A 2 -32.41 4.14 -5.88
C ALA A 2 -33.03 5.07 -4.81
N ARG A 3 -32.95 4.68 -3.53
CA ARG A 3 -33.44 5.46 -2.38
C ARG A 3 -32.62 6.74 -2.13
N GLU A 4 -31.33 6.74 -2.43
CA GLU A 4 -30.45 7.91 -2.23
C GLU A 4 -30.67 8.96 -3.33
N TRP A 5 -30.91 8.53 -4.56
CA TRP A 5 -31.28 9.43 -5.66
C TRP A 5 -32.63 10.12 -5.40
N GLN A 6 -33.61 9.40 -4.82
CA GLN A 6 -34.90 9.98 -4.44
C GLN A 6 -34.77 11.11 -3.41
N LEU A 7 -33.82 11.03 -2.47
CA LEU A 7 -33.59 12.10 -1.50
C LEU A 7 -33.08 13.39 -2.16
N ILE A 8 -32.25 13.28 -3.20
CA ILE A 8 -31.78 14.44 -3.97
C ILE A 8 -32.95 15.12 -4.72
N PHE A 9 -33.83 14.33 -5.34
CA PHE A 9 -35.00 14.85 -6.04
C PHE A 9 -36.03 15.54 -5.13
N ILE A 10 -36.05 15.20 -3.83
CA ILE A 10 -36.88 15.88 -2.83
C ILE A 10 -36.14 17.10 -2.25
N GLY A 11 -34.85 16.96 -1.96
CA GLY A 11 -34.04 18.01 -1.33
C GLY A 11 -33.82 19.22 -2.21
N ILE A 12 -33.51 19.04 -3.50
CA ILE A 12 -33.22 20.16 -4.42
C ILE A 12 -34.43 21.12 -4.54
N PRO A 13 -35.67 20.66 -4.79
CA PRO A 13 -36.82 21.55 -4.84
C PRO A 13 -37.08 22.29 -3.52
N ILE A 14 -36.82 21.65 -2.37
CA ILE A 14 -36.99 22.28 -1.06
C ILE A 14 -35.95 23.39 -0.86
N ILE A 15 -34.68 23.13 -1.16
CA ILE A 15 -33.61 24.14 -1.10
C ILE A 15 -33.95 25.31 -2.03
N PHE A 16 -34.35 25.00 -3.27
CA PHE A 16 -34.75 26.01 -4.24
C PHE A 16 -35.95 26.85 -3.78
N LEU A 17 -36.95 26.22 -3.16
CA LEU A 17 -38.09 26.93 -2.57
C LEU A 17 -37.66 27.85 -1.43
N ILE A 18 -36.78 27.39 -0.54
CA ILE A 18 -36.23 28.21 0.55
C ILE A 18 -35.48 29.42 -0.02
N GLU A 19 -34.63 29.22 -1.03
CA GLU A 19 -33.91 30.31 -1.70
C GLU A 19 -34.87 31.31 -2.35
N MET A 20 -35.91 30.85 -3.06
CA MET A 20 -36.91 31.73 -3.67
C MET A 20 -37.70 32.54 -2.63
N LEU A 21 -38.14 31.89 -1.55
CA LEU A 21 -38.86 32.55 -0.46
C LEU A 21 -37.97 33.60 0.22
N PHE A 22 -36.72 33.24 0.51
CA PHE A 22 -35.76 34.16 1.12
C PHE A 22 -35.39 35.33 0.20
N ALA A 23 -35.18 35.07 -1.10
CA ALA A 23 -34.92 36.12 -2.10
C ALA A 23 -36.10 37.10 -2.22
N THR A 24 -37.32 36.58 -2.27
CA THR A 24 -38.53 37.42 -2.34
C THR A 24 -38.70 38.24 -1.07
N TRP A 25 -38.53 37.62 0.10
CA TRP A 25 -38.64 38.30 1.39
C TRP A 25 -37.57 39.39 1.57
N SER A 26 -36.31 39.06 1.27
CA SER A 26 -35.19 39.99 1.39
C SER A 26 -35.36 41.19 0.46
N TRP A 27 -35.88 40.99 -0.75
CA TRP A 27 -36.23 42.06 -1.68
C TRP A 27 -37.35 42.95 -1.14
N GLN A 28 -38.46 42.35 -0.68
CA GLN A 28 -39.59 43.09 -0.11
C GLN A 28 -39.18 43.91 1.13
N LYS A 29 -38.22 43.42 1.92
CA LYS A 29 -37.72 44.08 3.15
C LYS A 29 -36.42 44.86 2.95
N LEU A 30 -35.96 45.07 1.71
CA LEU A 30 -34.67 45.69 1.41
C LEU A 30 -34.45 47.04 2.11
N ARG A 31 -35.45 47.93 2.12
CA ARG A 31 -35.34 49.24 2.80
C ARG A 31 -35.14 49.12 4.31
N SER A 32 -35.73 48.10 4.94
CA SER A 32 -35.58 47.81 6.36
C SER A 32 -34.23 47.16 6.65
N LEU A 33 -33.80 46.21 5.82
CA LEU A 33 -32.51 45.53 5.93
C LEU A 33 -31.34 46.52 5.76
N ASN A 34 -31.45 47.49 4.84
CA ASN A 34 -30.40 48.47 4.61
C ASN A 34 -30.19 49.45 5.79
N ARG A 35 -31.19 49.60 6.67
CA ARG A 35 -31.07 50.42 7.90
C ARG A 35 -30.35 49.68 9.03
N GLN A 36 -30.23 48.35 8.93
CA GLN A 36 -29.61 47.53 9.95
C GLN A 36 -28.08 47.69 9.92
N ARG A 37 -27.47 47.86 11.09
CA ARG A 37 -26.01 48.06 11.21
C ARG A 37 -25.23 46.79 11.54
N TRP A 38 -25.90 45.67 11.80
CA TRP A 38 -25.27 44.40 12.20
C TRP A 38 -24.59 43.62 11.06
N GLY A 39 -24.87 43.96 9.79
CA GLY A 39 -24.23 43.30 8.66
C GLY A 39 -22.70 43.49 8.63
N LYS A 40 -22.22 44.69 9.00
CA LYS A 40 -20.78 45.01 9.08
C LYS A 40 -20.03 44.20 10.15
N PRO A 41 -20.44 44.17 11.43
CA PRO A 41 -19.77 43.36 12.44
C PRO A 41 -19.85 41.86 12.11
N LEU A 42 -20.96 41.37 11.56
CA LEU A 42 -21.06 39.98 11.12
C LEU A 42 -20.07 39.66 9.99
N ALA A 43 -19.93 40.54 8.99
CA ALA A 43 -18.92 40.39 7.95
C ALA A 43 -17.49 40.39 8.51
N CYS A 44 -17.20 41.26 9.48
CA CYS A 44 -15.92 41.25 10.20
C CYS A 44 -15.66 39.90 10.87
N VAL A 45 -16.65 39.31 11.55
CA VAL A 45 -16.51 37.98 12.16
C VAL A 45 -16.16 36.93 11.11
N PHE A 46 -16.87 36.87 9.98
CA PHE A 46 -16.56 35.90 8.91
C PHE A 46 -15.16 36.08 8.32
N ILE A 47 -14.75 37.33 8.05
CA ILE A 47 -13.40 37.62 7.53
C ILE A 47 -12.34 37.23 8.57
N SER A 48 -12.55 37.57 9.84
CA SER A 48 -11.64 37.19 10.92
C SER A 48 -11.54 35.67 11.07
N CYS A 49 -12.66 34.94 11.04
CA CYS A 49 -12.65 33.48 11.06
C CYS A 49 -11.88 32.88 9.88
N PHE A 50 -12.07 33.41 8.67
CA PHE A 50 -11.35 32.98 7.47
C PHE A 50 -9.83 33.20 7.60
N ILE A 51 -9.40 34.39 8.06
CA ILE A 51 -7.98 34.67 8.27
C ILE A 51 -7.40 33.75 9.34
N LEU A 52 -8.10 33.61 10.48
CA LEU A 52 -7.66 32.76 11.58
C LEU A 52 -7.55 31.29 11.17
N SER A 53 -8.50 30.76 10.38
CA SER A 53 -8.43 29.38 9.91
C SER A 53 -7.18 29.12 9.06
N HIS A 54 -6.80 30.06 8.19
CA HIS A 54 -5.57 29.95 7.40
C HIS A 54 -4.31 30.10 8.27
N SER A 55 -4.30 31.04 9.22
CA SER A 55 -3.17 31.20 10.16
C SER A 55 -2.96 29.96 11.03
N MET A 56 -4.03 29.39 11.58
CA MET A 56 -3.98 28.14 12.35
C MET A 56 -3.50 26.98 11.48
N SER A 57 -3.91 26.91 10.22
CA SER A 57 -3.46 25.88 9.28
C SER A 57 -1.95 25.97 8.99
N ILE A 58 -1.42 27.18 8.82
CA ILE A 58 0.04 27.40 8.64
C ILE A 58 0.81 26.90 9.85
N TRP A 59 0.37 27.27 11.06
CA TRP A 59 1.00 26.84 12.30
C TRP A 59 0.91 25.32 12.48
N ALA A 60 -0.25 24.73 12.19
CA ALA A 60 -0.48 23.30 12.34
C ALA A 60 0.36 22.47 11.37
N ASP A 61 0.46 22.89 10.10
CA ASP A 61 1.30 22.26 9.09
C ASP A 61 2.79 22.31 9.44
N ALA A 62 3.26 23.44 9.98
CA ALA A 62 4.64 23.63 10.42
C ALA A 62 5.03 22.75 11.62
N ASN A 63 4.10 22.53 12.55
CA ASN A 63 4.35 21.81 13.80
C ASN A 63 3.82 20.36 13.80
N PHE A 64 3.37 19.84 12.65
CA PHE A 64 2.72 18.52 12.55
C PHE A 64 1.53 18.36 13.52
N TYR A 65 0.77 19.44 13.77
CA TYR A 65 -0.40 19.40 14.65
C TYR A 65 -1.60 18.75 13.95
N ARG A 66 -1.63 17.42 13.99
CA ARG A 66 -2.58 16.56 13.29
C ARG A 66 -4.06 16.87 13.49
N PRO A 67 -4.55 17.23 14.70
CA PRO A 67 -5.97 17.51 14.89
C PRO A 67 -6.53 18.58 13.96
N ILE A 68 -5.70 19.51 13.47
CA ILE A 68 -6.10 20.50 12.46
C ILE A 68 -5.77 20.01 11.04
N THR A 69 -4.57 19.49 10.79
CA THR A 69 -4.12 19.17 9.42
C THR A 69 -4.87 18.00 8.79
N MET A 70 -5.33 17.02 9.58
CA MET A 70 -6.13 15.90 9.06
C MET A 70 -7.49 16.34 8.48
N GLN A 71 -7.98 17.53 8.89
CA GLN A 71 -9.26 18.09 8.42
C GLN A 71 -9.13 18.81 7.06
N ARG A 72 -7.94 18.82 6.46
CA ARG A 72 -7.63 19.56 5.23
C ARG A 72 -8.59 19.26 4.07
N ALA A 73 -9.05 18.02 3.97
CA ALA A 73 -9.93 17.56 2.89
C ALA A 73 -11.42 17.43 3.29
N ASN A 74 -11.82 17.92 4.47
CA ASN A 74 -13.20 17.77 4.95
C ASN A 74 -14.20 18.70 4.24
N LEU A 75 -13.74 19.87 3.79
CA LEU A 75 -14.57 20.89 3.16
C LEU A 75 -14.34 20.93 1.64
N PRO A 76 -15.41 20.96 0.81
CA PRO A 76 -15.25 21.09 -0.64
C PRO A 76 -14.60 22.43 -1.00
N LEU A 77 -13.75 22.42 -2.03
CA LEU A 77 -13.01 23.60 -2.51
C LEU A 77 -12.12 24.27 -1.44
N SER A 78 -11.79 23.56 -0.37
CA SER A 78 -10.91 24.06 0.69
C SER A 78 -9.45 23.79 0.36
N TYR A 79 -8.63 24.83 0.42
CA TYR A 79 -7.18 24.75 0.29
C TYR A 79 -6.53 25.51 1.44
N PRO A 80 -6.47 24.92 2.65
CA PRO A 80 -5.79 25.53 3.80
C PRO A 80 -4.36 25.95 3.45
N MET A 81 -3.96 27.12 3.93
CA MET A 81 -2.69 27.72 3.52
C MET A 81 -1.52 27.03 4.22
N THR A 82 -0.46 26.75 3.47
CA THR A 82 0.84 26.31 3.99
C THR A 82 1.88 27.36 3.67
N ALA A 83 2.74 27.70 4.62
CA ALA A 83 3.77 28.74 4.43
C ALA A 83 5.20 28.21 4.63
N ARG A 84 5.46 26.92 4.35
CA ARG A 84 6.73 26.23 4.64
C ARG A 84 7.96 27.00 4.15
N LYS A 85 8.02 27.37 2.86
CA LYS A 85 9.13 28.15 2.28
C LYS A 85 9.30 29.53 2.91
N PHE A 86 8.20 30.17 3.34
CA PHE A 86 8.25 31.47 4.02
C PHE A 86 8.84 31.29 5.42
N LEU A 87 8.40 30.28 6.17
CA LEU A 87 8.87 29.97 7.52
C LEU A 87 10.34 29.51 7.52
N GLU A 88 10.73 28.69 6.55
CA GLU A 88 12.11 28.27 6.31
C GLU A 88 13.04 29.48 6.09
N ARG A 89 12.68 30.38 5.16
CA ARG A 89 13.48 31.58 4.86
C ARG A 89 13.69 32.51 6.06
N HIS A 90 12.76 32.50 7.01
CA HIS A 90 12.85 33.30 8.23
C HIS A 90 13.40 32.52 9.43
N GLY A 91 13.88 31.28 9.23
CA GLY A 91 14.49 30.47 10.27
C GLY A 91 13.53 29.84 11.27
N PHE A 92 12.22 29.80 10.98
CA PHE A 92 11.22 29.17 11.86
C PHE A 92 11.10 27.66 11.68
N ILE A 93 11.54 27.10 10.55
CA ILE A 93 11.51 25.66 10.25
C ILE A 93 12.83 25.27 9.59
N ASN A 94 13.36 24.10 9.97
CA ASN A 94 14.45 23.45 9.25
C ASN A 94 13.87 22.45 8.24
N GLN A 95 14.19 22.64 6.95
CA GLN A 95 13.68 21.81 5.87
C GLN A 95 14.10 20.34 6.01
N SER A 96 15.34 20.06 6.43
CA SER A 96 15.80 18.67 6.57
C SER A 96 15.12 17.94 7.73
N GLU A 97 14.88 18.62 8.86
CA GLU A 97 14.11 18.07 9.98
C GLU A 97 12.65 17.84 9.57
N TYR A 98 12.06 18.76 8.82
CA TYR A 98 10.70 18.60 8.30
C TYR A 98 10.58 17.40 7.38
N GLU A 99 11.50 17.23 6.44
CA GLU A 99 11.55 16.09 5.52
C GLU A 99 11.77 14.77 6.26
N GLN A 100 12.67 14.76 7.25
CA GLN A 100 12.89 13.58 8.09
C GLN A 100 11.63 13.18 8.85
N ARG A 101 10.91 14.15 9.45
CA ARG A 101 9.63 13.89 10.11
C ARG A 101 8.56 13.41 9.15
N LEU A 102 8.48 13.99 7.95
CA LEU A 102 7.53 13.56 6.93
C LEU A 102 7.77 12.11 6.53
N MET A 103 9.03 11.72 6.34
CA MET A 103 9.41 10.34 6.08
C MET A 103 9.07 9.43 7.27
N SER A 104 9.27 9.88 8.51
CA SER A 104 9.13 9.04 9.71
C SER A 104 7.75 8.99 10.37
N GLU A 105 6.91 9.98 10.11
CA GLU A 105 5.59 10.10 10.73
C GLU A 105 4.49 10.11 9.68
N GLY A 106 4.84 10.12 8.40
CA GLY A 106 3.91 10.31 7.30
C GLY A 106 3.41 11.75 7.19
N ASN A 107 2.57 11.99 6.18
CA ASN A 107 1.95 13.29 5.97
C ASN A 107 1.04 13.69 7.15
N PRO A 108 1.22 14.88 7.75
CA PRO A 108 0.37 15.34 8.86
C PRO A 108 -1.10 15.52 8.45
N ALA A 109 -1.38 15.68 7.16
CA ALA A 109 -2.74 15.75 6.62
C ALA A 109 -3.37 14.38 6.33
N ALA A 110 -2.66 13.28 6.53
CA ALA A 110 -3.20 11.94 6.39
C ALA A 110 -4.37 11.73 7.36
N GLN A 111 -5.43 11.10 6.86
CA GLN A 111 -6.61 10.77 7.65
C GLN A 111 -6.28 9.66 8.65
N SER A 112 -7.05 9.57 9.72
CA SER A 112 -6.92 8.45 10.65
C SER A 112 -7.43 7.16 10.00
N ILE A 113 -6.87 6.04 10.45
CA ILE A 113 -7.18 4.70 9.94
C ILE A 113 -7.73 3.82 11.06
N THR A 114 -8.80 3.08 10.75
CA THR A 114 -9.30 1.96 11.55
C THR A 114 -8.82 0.67 10.90
N TYR A 115 -7.74 0.09 11.43
CA TYR A 115 -7.13 -1.14 10.91
C TYR A 115 -6.58 -2.00 12.07
N PRO A 116 -6.90 -3.32 12.09
CA PRO A 116 -8.03 -3.96 11.41
C PRO A 116 -9.40 -3.32 11.78
N LEU A 117 -10.45 -3.57 11.01
CA LEU A 117 -11.81 -3.06 11.28
C LEU A 117 -12.44 -3.66 12.54
N ALA A 118 -12.03 -4.88 12.89
CA ALA A 118 -12.45 -5.60 14.08
C ALA A 118 -11.27 -6.49 14.57
N PRO A 119 -11.24 -6.86 15.85
CA PRO A 119 -10.26 -7.83 16.36
C PRO A 119 -10.25 -9.12 15.54
N LEU A 120 -9.07 -9.72 15.38
CA LEU A 120 -8.89 -10.95 14.64
C LEU A 120 -9.35 -12.16 15.47
N ASP A 121 -10.10 -13.03 14.83
CA ASP A 121 -10.52 -14.33 15.35
C ASP A 121 -9.71 -15.44 14.66
N TYR A 122 -9.37 -16.47 15.43
CA TYR A 122 -8.47 -17.54 15.01
C TYR A 122 -9.13 -18.92 15.13
N SER A 123 -8.82 -19.82 14.20
CA SER A 123 -9.15 -21.23 14.28
C SER A 123 -8.45 -21.88 15.48
N LYS A 124 -9.11 -22.89 16.07
CA LYS A 124 -8.54 -23.68 17.16
C LYS A 124 -7.47 -24.66 16.70
N ASP A 125 -7.45 -25.00 15.41
CA ASP A 125 -6.48 -25.93 14.85
C ASP A 125 -5.10 -25.26 14.76
N GLU A 126 -4.07 -25.93 15.29
CA GLU A 126 -2.70 -25.41 15.45
C GLU A 126 -1.76 -25.77 14.30
N SER A 127 -2.28 -26.06 13.09
CA SER A 127 -1.45 -26.38 11.92
C SER A 127 -0.55 -25.18 11.56
N SER A 128 0.68 -25.18 12.05
CA SER A 128 1.60 -24.06 11.93
C SER A 128 2.76 -24.44 11.02
N TYR A 129 2.61 -24.16 9.73
CA TYR A 129 3.74 -24.22 8.80
C TYR A 129 4.78 -23.17 9.19
N ASN A 130 6.05 -23.48 9.00
CA ASN A 130 7.06 -22.42 8.92
C ASN A 130 6.76 -21.54 7.70
N LEU A 131 7.09 -20.26 7.78
CA LEU A 131 6.88 -19.32 6.69
C LEU A 131 8.19 -18.65 6.31
N LEU A 132 8.61 -18.84 5.07
CA LEU A 132 9.76 -18.17 4.48
C LEU A 132 9.30 -17.24 3.37
N MET A 133 9.52 -15.95 3.53
CA MET A 133 9.26 -14.93 2.52
C MET A 133 10.58 -14.41 1.96
N ILE A 134 10.84 -14.70 0.69
CA ILE A 134 12.01 -14.28 -0.06
C ILE A 134 11.58 -13.15 -1.00
N VAL A 135 12.14 -11.96 -0.80
CA VAL A 135 11.94 -10.81 -1.68
C VAL A 135 13.26 -10.51 -2.38
N VAL A 136 13.25 -10.59 -3.71
CA VAL A 136 14.40 -10.20 -4.54
C VAL A 136 14.10 -8.86 -5.16
N ASP A 137 14.79 -7.81 -4.71
CA ASP A 137 14.48 -6.45 -5.12
C ASP A 137 14.67 -6.27 -6.64
N GLY A 138 13.72 -5.64 -7.31
CA GLY A 138 13.88 -5.23 -8.70
C GLY A 138 13.60 -6.32 -9.73
N LEU A 139 13.20 -7.55 -9.38
CA LEU A 139 12.87 -8.59 -10.38
C LEU A 139 11.53 -8.35 -11.11
N GLY A 140 11.52 -8.65 -12.41
CA GLY A 140 10.33 -8.70 -13.26
C GLY A 140 10.03 -10.12 -13.75
N ASN A 141 8.86 -10.32 -14.36
CA ASN A 141 8.44 -11.64 -14.84
C ASN A 141 9.35 -12.17 -15.96
N GLU A 142 9.86 -11.28 -16.80
CA GLU A 142 10.78 -11.59 -17.89
C GLU A 142 12.15 -12.11 -17.42
N ASP A 143 12.52 -11.89 -16.15
CA ASP A 143 13.81 -12.30 -15.62
C ASP A 143 13.82 -13.73 -15.10
N VAL A 144 12.65 -14.29 -14.78
CA VAL A 144 12.52 -15.67 -14.28
C VAL A 144 13.20 -16.65 -15.24
N ALA A 145 12.93 -16.53 -16.54
CA ALA A 145 13.52 -17.38 -17.58
C ALA A 145 15.04 -17.20 -17.74
N LYS A 146 15.60 -16.09 -17.25
CA LYS A 146 17.04 -15.80 -17.28
C LYS A 146 17.77 -16.28 -16.02
N LEU A 147 17.04 -16.73 -15.01
CA LEU A 147 17.54 -17.23 -13.73
C LEU A 147 17.16 -18.71 -13.57
N PRO A 148 17.95 -19.66 -14.11
CA PRO A 148 17.63 -21.09 -14.13
C PRO A 148 17.20 -21.69 -12.77
N SER A 149 17.82 -21.26 -11.67
CA SER A 149 17.48 -21.74 -10.32
C SER A 149 16.08 -21.29 -9.90
N LEU A 150 15.69 -20.06 -10.24
CA LEU A 150 14.34 -19.54 -9.99
C LEU A 150 13.32 -20.19 -10.93
N GLN A 151 13.65 -20.36 -12.21
CA GLN A 151 12.81 -21.06 -13.17
C GLN A 151 12.54 -22.51 -12.72
N GLN A 152 13.59 -23.25 -12.31
CA GLN A 152 13.43 -24.60 -11.80
C GLN A 152 12.60 -24.63 -10.52
N PHE A 153 12.76 -23.65 -9.63
CA PHE A 153 11.90 -23.54 -8.45
C PHE A 153 10.44 -23.26 -8.84
N ALA A 154 10.18 -22.41 -9.83
CA ALA A 154 8.85 -22.13 -10.35
C ALA A 154 8.19 -23.35 -11.00
N ASP A 155 8.92 -24.12 -11.80
CA ASP A 155 8.41 -25.31 -12.50
C ASP A 155 7.99 -26.44 -11.54
N ASN A 156 8.58 -26.48 -10.34
CA ASN A 156 8.29 -27.48 -9.31
C ASN A 156 7.32 -26.97 -8.24
N ASN A 157 6.72 -25.80 -8.41
CA ASN A 157 5.86 -25.16 -7.42
C ASN A 157 4.68 -24.43 -8.08
N LEU A 158 3.93 -23.65 -7.29
CA LEU A 158 2.92 -22.76 -7.84
C LEU A 158 3.59 -21.50 -8.39
N SER A 159 3.24 -21.11 -9.60
CA SER A 159 3.72 -19.86 -10.21
C SER A 159 2.56 -19.02 -10.73
N PHE A 160 2.61 -17.71 -10.51
CA PHE A 160 1.54 -16.78 -10.90
C PHE A 160 2.06 -15.85 -12.00
N SER A 161 1.52 -15.96 -13.22
CA SER A 161 1.98 -15.15 -14.37
C SER A 161 1.44 -13.72 -14.37
N GLN A 162 0.33 -13.46 -13.69
CA GLN A 162 -0.30 -12.14 -13.60
C GLN A 162 -0.29 -11.63 -12.16
N HIS A 163 0.90 -11.54 -11.58
CA HIS A 163 1.09 -10.98 -10.25
C HIS A 163 1.66 -9.56 -10.31
N TYR A 164 1.07 -8.67 -9.53
CA TYR A 164 1.38 -7.24 -9.51
C TYR A 164 1.79 -6.79 -8.12
N SER A 165 2.86 -6.02 -8.06
CA SER A 165 3.25 -5.34 -6.86
C SER A 165 2.16 -4.39 -6.37
N ALA A 166 2.05 -4.28 -5.06
CA ALA A 166 1.26 -3.25 -4.43
C ALA A 166 1.84 -1.83 -4.60
N GLY A 167 3.01 -1.63 -5.22
CA GLY A 167 3.55 -0.29 -5.46
C GLY A 167 4.72 -0.27 -6.44
N ILE A 168 5.22 0.93 -6.74
CA ILE A 168 6.33 1.15 -7.69
C ILE A 168 7.65 1.54 -7.01
N ASN A 169 7.68 1.51 -5.68
CA ASN A 169 8.89 1.68 -4.88
C ASN A 169 8.89 0.64 -3.75
N ASN A 170 10.06 0.46 -3.11
CA ASN A 170 10.24 -0.59 -2.11
C ASN A 170 9.26 -0.47 -0.93
N GLU A 171 9.01 0.75 -0.45
CA GLU A 171 8.16 0.98 0.73
C GLU A 171 6.69 0.65 0.45
N THR A 172 6.15 1.17 -0.65
CA THR A 172 4.77 0.93 -1.06
C THR A 172 4.52 -0.54 -1.43
N ALA A 173 5.48 -1.18 -2.11
CA ALA A 173 5.40 -2.60 -2.43
C ALA A 173 5.35 -3.48 -1.17
N LEU A 174 6.31 -3.30 -0.26
CA LEU A 174 6.39 -4.07 0.98
C LEU A 174 5.23 -3.74 1.92
N PHE A 175 4.74 -2.50 1.92
CA PHE A 175 3.55 -2.13 2.68
C PHE A 175 2.35 -3.01 2.30
N GLY A 176 2.06 -3.17 1.00
CA GLY A 176 0.97 -4.04 0.58
C GLY A 176 1.19 -5.52 0.92
N LEU A 177 2.44 -5.99 0.90
CA LEU A 177 2.82 -7.36 1.25
C LEU A 177 2.63 -7.66 2.75
N PHE A 178 2.90 -6.69 3.62
CA PHE A 178 2.79 -6.88 5.07
C PHE A 178 1.45 -6.44 5.65
N TYR A 179 0.81 -5.39 5.13
CA TYR A 179 -0.47 -4.90 5.64
C TYR A 179 -1.69 -5.46 4.91
N GLY A 180 -1.51 -5.97 3.69
CA GLY A 180 -2.65 -6.43 2.88
C GLY A 180 -3.56 -5.30 2.38
N ILE A 181 -3.20 -4.02 2.53
CA ILE A 181 -4.01 -2.89 2.08
C ILE A 181 -3.22 -1.96 1.14
N SER A 182 -3.92 -1.09 0.44
CA SER A 182 -3.37 -0.13 -0.53
C SER A 182 -2.37 0.81 0.15
N PRO A 183 -1.21 1.10 -0.48
CA PRO A 183 -0.24 2.04 0.07
C PRO A 183 -0.72 3.49 0.17
N SER A 184 -1.91 3.82 -0.35
CA SER A 184 -2.60 5.07 0.00
C SER A 184 -2.87 5.22 1.51
N TYR A 185 -2.78 4.14 2.29
CA TYR A 185 -2.84 4.15 3.75
C TYR A 185 -1.48 4.30 4.44
N LEU A 186 -0.35 4.30 3.72
CA LEU A 186 0.99 4.29 4.31
C LEU A 186 1.18 5.43 5.33
N ASP A 187 0.88 6.67 4.93
CA ASP A 187 1.00 7.82 5.84
C ASP A 187 0.04 7.74 7.03
N SER A 188 -1.15 7.17 6.82
CA SER A 188 -2.14 6.98 7.90
C SER A 188 -1.62 5.98 8.93
N VAL A 189 -0.97 4.91 8.47
CA VAL A 189 -0.35 3.89 9.33
C VAL A 189 0.88 4.43 10.06
N LEU A 190 1.79 5.13 9.37
CA LEU A 190 2.98 5.74 9.98
C LEU A 190 2.58 6.74 11.07
N SER A 191 1.60 7.60 10.77
CA SER A 191 1.17 8.66 11.69
C SER A 191 0.36 8.16 12.89
N SER A 192 -0.25 6.99 12.79
CA SER A 192 -1.00 6.34 13.88
C SER A 192 -0.23 5.20 14.56
N ARG A 193 0.96 4.85 14.05
CA ARG A 193 1.80 3.73 14.50
C ARG A 193 1.01 2.43 14.64
N LYS A 194 0.20 2.13 13.62
CA LYS A 194 -0.61 0.91 13.59
C LYS A 194 0.23 -0.28 13.17
N ASN A 195 0.18 -1.36 13.96
CA ASN A 195 0.82 -2.62 13.61
C ASN A 195 0.13 -3.30 12.43
N SER A 196 0.89 -4.14 11.73
CA SER A 196 0.36 -5.00 10.67
C SER A 196 -0.45 -6.15 11.26
N ALA A 197 -1.61 -6.45 10.66
CA ALA A 197 -2.42 -7.60 11.04
C ALA A 197 -1.67 -8.94 10.87
N LEU A 198 -0.74 -9.00 9.91
CA LEU A 198 0.13 -10.17 9.73
C LEU A 198 1.02 -10.39 10.95
N PHE A 199 1.65 -9.33 11.45
CA PHE A 199 2.52 -9.41 12.62
C PHE A 199 1.75 -9.64 13.91
N ASP A 200 0.55 -9.07 14.05
CA ASP A 200 -0.35 -9.37 15.17
C ASP A 200 -0.73 -10.86 15.18
N ALA A 201 -1.04 -11.44 14.02
CA ALA A 201 -1.34 -12.85 13.88
C ALA A 201 -0.12 -13.77 14.11
N LEU A 202 1.06 -13.39 13.60
CA LEU A 202 2.31 -14.11 13.87
C LEU A 202 2.62 -14.12 15.37
N ASN A 203 2.45 -13.00 16.06
CA ASN A 203 2.67 -12.89 17.49
C ASN A 203 1.65 -13.71 18.28
N TYR A 204 0.36 -13.68 17.90
CA TYR A 204 -0.69 -14.49 18.50
C TYR A 204 -0.39 -16.00 18.40
N ARG A 205 0.16 -16.44 17.26
CA ARG A 205 0.57 -17.84 17.03
C ARG A 205 1.98 -18.16 17.53
N HIS A 206 2.62 -17.22 18.24
CA HIS A 206 3.96 -17.38 18.82
C HIS A 206 5.06 -17.76 17.80
N TYR A 207 4.98 -17.19 16.59
CA TYR A 207 6.01 -17.40 15.58
C TYR A 207 7.33 -16.74 16.00
N GLN A 208 8.42 -17.49 15.90
CA GLN A 208 9.76 -16.91 16.02
C GLN A 208 10.06 -16.09 14.76
N LEU A 209 10.40 -14.81 14.92
CA LEU A 209 10.76 -13.94 13.80
C LEU A 209 12.26 -13.98 13.51
N ALA A 210 12.63 -14.10 12.24
CA ALA A 210 14.00 -14.02 11.76
C ALA A 210 14.08 -13.18 10.49
N LEU A 211 14.69 -12.01 10.58
CA LEU A 211 14.61 -10.99 9.54
C LEU A 211 16.01 -10.66 9.01
N PHE A 212 16.18 -10.84 7.71
CA PHE A 212 17.45 -10.65 7.00
C PHE A 212 17.20 -9.76 5.78
N SER A 213 17.91 -8.64 5.69
CA SER A 213 17.76 -7.72 4.57
C SER A 213 19.07 -7.05 4.23
N THR A 214 19.38 -6.96 2.95
CA THR A 214 20.56 -6.25 2.43
C THR A 214 20.50 -4.74 2.70
N ASN A 215 19.30 -4.16 2.76
CA ASN A 215 19.13 -2.75 3.10
C ASN A 215 19.06 -2.49 4.61
N GLY A 216 19.05 -3.55 5.44
CA GLY A 216 19.01 -3.46 6.90
C GLY A 216 17.75 -2.85 7.48
N PHE A 217 16.61 -2.97 6.78
CA PHE A 217 15.31 -2.43 7.22
C PHE A 217 15.29 -0.91 7.45
N LYS A 218 16.12 -0.17 6.70
CA LYS A 218 16.27 1.30 6.84
C LYS A 218 14.98 2.10 6.58
N SER A 219 13.98 1.51 5.92
CA SER A 219 12.74 2.22 5.59
C SER A 219 11.93 2.57 6.86
N PRO A 220 11.37 3.79 6.93
CA PRO A 220 10.29 4.18 7.85
C PRO A 220 9.24 3.10 8.09
N LEU A 221 8.81 2.40 7.04
CA LEU A 221 7.83 1.31 7.12
C LEU A 221 8.18 0.29 8.21
N PHE A 222 9.44 -0.13 8.26
CA PHE A 222 9.89 -1.14 9.22
C PHE A 222 10.17 -0.52 10.59
N THR A 223 10.88 0.60 10.62
CA THR A 223 11.33 1.21 11.88
C THR A 223 10.21 1.83 12.71
N GLN A 224 9.11 2.27 12.09
CA GLN A 224 8.01 2.95 12.79
C GLN A 224 6.68 2.22 12.74
N ALA A 225 6.53 1.17 11.94
CA ALA A 225 5.28 0.44 11.82
C ALA A 225 5.46 -1.07 11.91
N VAL A 226 5.89 -1.76 10.84
CA VAL A 226 5.93 -3.23 10.77
C VAL A 226 6.74 -3.87 11.90
N LEU A 227 7.89 -3.28 12.24
CA LEU A 227 8.83 -3.82 13.21
C LEU A 227 9.07 -2.88 14.39
N ALA A 228 8.14 -1.94 14.65
CA ALA A 228 8.29 -0.92 15.68
C ALA A 228 8.51 -1.52 17.09
N ASP A 229 7.89 -2.67 17.35
CA ASP A 229 7.96 -3.38 18.63
C ASP A 229 9.09 -4.42 18.71
N TYR A 230 9.90 -4.58 17.66
CA TYR A 230 10.92 -5.62 17.56
C TYR A 230 12.35 -5.05 17.57
N SER A 231 13.26 -5.76 18.24
CA SER A 231 14.69 -5.44 18.19
C SER A 231 15.28 -5.89 16.86
N LEU A 232 15.64 -4.94 16.00
CA LEU A 232 16.27 -5.23 14.72
C LEU A 232 17.74 -5.66 14.92
N PRO A 233 18.22 -6.71 14.22
CA PRO A 233 19.63 -7.06 14.26
C PRO A 233 20.49 -5.92 13.73
N THR A 234 21.58 -5.62 14.44
CA THR A 234 22.51 -4.53 14.11
C THR A 234 23.47 -4.86 12.98
N SER A 235 23.61 -6.14 12.60
CA SER A 235 24.56 -6.57 11.56
C SER A 235 24.01 -6.25 10.17
N ARG A 236 24.57 -5.18 9.61
CA ARG A 236 24.32 -4.69 8.27
C ARG A 236 25.19 -5.48 7.30
N SER A 237 24.61 -5.95 6.20
CA SER A 237 25.42 -6.20 5.02
C SER A 237 24.67 -5.71 3.81
N GLU A 238 25.25 -4.76 3.08
CA GLU A 238 24.74 -4.31 1.78
C GLU A 238 24.96 -5.38 0.69
N ASP A 239 25.51 -6.52 1.07
CA ASP A 239 25.85 -7.65 0.22
C ASP A 239 24.89 -8.84 0.41
N ASN A 240 24.47 -9.41 -0.72
CA ASN A 240 23.60 -10.57 -0.79
C ASN A 240 24.23 -11.80 -0.12
N ASP A 241 25.51 -12.08 -0.38
CA ASP A 241 26.15 -13.32 0.09
C ASP A 241 26.21 -13.37 1.61
N THR A 242 26.57 -12.25 2.24
CA THR A 242 26.58 -12.12 3.70
C THR A 242 25.18 -12.29 4.30
N THR A 243 24.16 -11.71 3.65
CA THR A 243 22.77 -11.78 4.10
C THR A 243 22.25 -13.22 4.02
N ILE A 244 22.49 -13.90 2.89
CA ILE A 244 22.14 -15.30 2.66
C ILE A 244 22.88 -16.22 3.63
N ASN A 245 24.18 -16.00 3.85
CA ASN A 245 24.97 -16.82 4.77
C ASN A 245 24.53 -16.64 6.22
N SER A 246 24.12 -15.43 6.62
CA SER A 246 23.56 -15.16 7.95
C SER A 246 22.23 -15.88 8.14
N TRP A 247 21.34 -15.78 7.15
CA TRP A 247 20.07 -16.52 7.13
C TRP A 247 20.30 -18.04 7.20
N ARG A 248 21.18 -18.58 6.35
CA ARG A 248 21.52 -20.01 6.33
C ARG A 248 22.11 -20.48 7.67
N SER A 249 22.99 -19.69 8.26
CA SER A 249 23.59 -19.99 9.56
C SER A 249 22.54 -20.02 10.68
N TRP A 250 21.58 -19.10 10.64
CA TRP A 250 20.45 -19.09 11.57
C TRP A 250 19.58 -20.34 11.35
N LEU A 251 19.17 -20.61 10.11
CA LEU A 251 18.29 -21.73 9.76
C LEU A 251 18.87 -23.08 10.20
N LEU A 252 20.15 -23.34 9.89
CA LEU A 252 20.83 -24.59 10.24
C LEU A 252 21.07 -24.76 11.76
N LYS A 253 21.14 -23.65 12.50
CA LYS A 253 21.25 -23.67 13.97
C LYS A 253 19.89 -23.76 14.65
N ASN A 254 18.81 -23.37 13.96
CA ASN A 254 17.48 -23.36 14.52
C ASN A 254 16.93 -24.80 14.62
N LYS A 255 17.14 -25.43 15.78
CA LYS A 255 16.62 -26.76 16.11
C LYS A 255 15.32 -26.71 16.91
N GLN A 256 14.68 -25.54 17.01
CA GLN A 256 13.48 -25.36 17.80
C GLN A 256 12.27 -25.99 17.10
N SER A 257 11.33 -26.51 17.89
CA SER A 257 10.07 -27.08 17.41
C SER A 257 8.97 -26.03 17.19
N THR A 258 9.22 -24.77 17.55
CA THR A 258 8.29 -23.66 17.36
C THR A 258 8.27 -23.21 15.91
N PRO A 259 7.10 -22.85 15.36
CA PRO A 259 7.01 -22.32 14.01
C PRO A 259 7.75 -20.98 13.91
N TRP A 260 8.35 -20.72 12.76
CA TRP A 260 9.09 -19.48 12.52
C TRP A 260 8.61 -18.76 11.27
N PHE A 261 8.74 -17.43 11.29
CA PHE A 261 8.60 -16.56 10.14
C PHE A 261 9.96 -15.96 9.81
N SER A 262 10.48 -16.31 8.64
CA SER A 262 11.72 -15.79 8.12
C SER A 262 11.45 -14.86 6.94
N PHE A 263 11.94 -13.63 7.02
CA PHE A 263 11.96 -12.71 5.89
C PHE A 263 13.39 -12.56 5.38
N LEU A 264 13.62 -12.84 4.10
CA LEU A 264 14.91 -12.73 3.43
C LEU A 264 14.78 -11.77 2.24
N GLN A 265 15.34 -10.59 2.36
CA GLN A 265 15.40 -9.60 1.29
C GLN A 265 16.83 -9.50 0.74
N ILE A 266 16.96 -9.68 -0.57
CA ILE A 266 18.24 -9.57 -1.30
C ILE A 266 18.09 -8.63 -2.50
N ASN A 267 19.20 -8.07 -2.98
CA ASN A 267 19.21 -7.22 -4.16
C ASN A 267 19.18 -8.06 -5.45
N GLY A 268 18.28 -7.77 -6.39
CA GLY A 268 18.20 -8.43 -7.69
C GLY A 268 19.04 -7.78 -8.79
N ASP A 269 20.31 -7.46 -8.54
CA ASP A 269 21.22 -6.92 -9.57
C ASP A 269 21.34 -7.91 -10.73
N LYS A 270 20.89 -7.44 -11.90
CA LYS A 270 20.84 -8.18 -13.16
C LYS A 270 21.32 -7.34 -14.35
N HIS A 271 22.06 -6.25 -14.09
CA HIS A 271 22.50 -5.31 -15.13
C HIS A 271 23.53 -5.91 -16.10
N THR A 272 24.28 -6.92 -15.66
CA THR A 272 25.28 -7.60 -16.46
C THR A 272 25.06 -9.10 -16.44
N SER A 273 25.53 -9.81 -17.47
CA SER A 273 25.49 -11.28 -17.47
C SER A 273 26.23 -11.88 -16.27
N ALA A 274 27.25 -11.20 -15.75
CA ALA A 274 27.98 -11.61 -14.56
C ALA A 274 27.14 -11.44 -13.29
N SER A 275 26.50 -10.28 -13.09
CA SER A 275 25.63 -10.04 -11.92
C SER A 275 24.40 -10.96 -11.95
N GLN A 276 23.81 -11.18 -13.12
CA GLN A 276 22.73 -12.16 -13.30
C GLN A 276 23.16 -13.60 -12.96
N ALA A 277 24.36 -14.03 -13.38
CA ALA A 277 24.88 -15.35 -13.03
C ALA A 277 25.15 -15.48 -11.51
N GLN A 278 25.65 -14.42 -10.88
CA GLN A 278 25.85 -14.36 -9.44
C GLN A 278 24.52 -14.45 -8.68
N LEU A 279 23.51 -13.67 -9.09
CA LEU A 279 22.16 -13.73 -8.53
C LEU A 279 21.56 -15.15 -8.66
N ASN A 280 21.76 -15.80 -9.80
CA ASN A 280 21.32 -17.18 -9.99
C ASN A 280 22.01 -18.15 -9.00
N SER A 281 23.32 -18.01 -8.77
CA SER A 281 24.06 -18.84 -7.82
C SER A 281 23.64 -18.58 -6.36
N GLN A 282 23.29 -17.33 -6.03
CA GLN A 282 22.73 -16.96 -4.74
C GLN A 282 21.36 -17.61 -4.49
N LEU A 283 20.47 -17.56 -5.49
CA LEU A 283 19.17 -18.24 -5.45
C LEU A 283 19.33 -19.76 -5.37
N GLU A 284 20.28 -20.34 -6.12
CA GLU A 284 20.63 -21.75 -6.04
C GLU A 284 21.06 -22.15 -4.62
N THR A 285 21.87 -21.32 -3.96
CA THR A 285 22.31 -21.55 -2.58
C THR A 285 21.14 -21.55 -1.61
N ILE A 286 20.18 -20.63 -1.76
CA ILE A 286 18.96 -20.58 -0.94
C ILE A 286 18.14 -21.86 -1.14
N PHE A 287 17.79 -22.19 -2.39
CA PHE A 287 16.92 -23.34 -2.67
C PHE A 287 17.57 -24.68 -2.33
N THR A 288 18.89 -24.81 -2.53
CA THR A 288 19.64 -26.00 -2.13
C THR A 288 19.68 -26.14 -0.63
N THR A 289 19.88 -25.05 0.12
CA THR A 289 19.82 -25.06 1.59
C THR A 289 18.46 -25.57 2.09
N LEU A 290 17.35 -25.13 1.48
CA LEU A 290 16.01 -25.59 1.85
C LEU A 290 15.80 -27.08 1.59
N LYS A 291 16.32 -27.58 0.46
CA LYS A 291 16.25 -29.00 0.10
C LYS A 291 17.12 -29.86 1.03
N GLU A 292 18.38 -29.48 1.24
CA GLU A 292 19.34 -30.22 2.07
C GLU A 292 18.96 -30.24 3.55
N SER A 293 18.27 -29.21 4.04
CA SER A 293 17.77 -29.16 5.42
C SER A 293 16.49 -29.98 5.63
N ASN A 294 15.87 -30.50 4.57
CA ASN A 294 14.66 -31.34 4.61
C ASN A 294 13.49 -30.70 5.40
N ILE A 295 13.29 -29.39 5.24
CA ILE A 295 12.25 -28.61 5.94
C ILE A 295 11.06 -28.25 5.06
N LEU A 296 11.15 -28.48 3.75
CA LEU A 296 10.14 -28.08 2.76
C LEU A 296 8.76 -28.70 3.04
N ASP A 297 8.71 -29.94 3.53
CA ASP A 297 7.46 -30.63 3.86
C ASP A 297 6.61 -29.94 4.94
N ASN A 298 7.20 -29.01 5.71
CA ASN A 298 6.50 -28.21 6.72
C ASN A 298 6.82 -26.70 6.61
N THR A 299 7.16 -26.22 5.41
CA THR A 299 7.48 -24.80 5.20
C THR A 299 6.76 -24.25 3.98
N VAL A 300 6.00 -23.19 4.15
CA VAL A 300 5.50 -22.38 3.03
C VAL A 300 6.62 -21.42 2.62
N VAL A 301 7.01 -21.44 1.35
CA VAL A 301 8.04 -20.53 0.79
C VAL A 301 7.40 -19.65 -0.26
N VAL A 302 7.41 -18.34 -0.03
CA VAL A 302 6.95 -17.33 -0.98
C VAL A 302 8.16 -16.63 -1.56
N VAL A 303 8.34 -16.68 -2.88
CA VAL A 303 9.38 -15.94 -3.61
C VAL A 303 8.70 -14.90 -4.48
N THR A 304 9.01 -13.63 -4.25
CA THR A 304 8.48 -12.51 -5.03
C THR A 304 9.50 -11.36 -5.16
N SER A 305 9.08 -10.25 -5.75
CA SER A 305 9.85 -9.01 -5.84
C SER A 305 9.08 -7.85 -5.22
N ASN A 306 9.80 -6.80 -4.83
CA ASN A 306 9.17 -5.56 -4.39
C ASN A 306 8.44 -4.90 -5.57
N TYR A 307 9.16 -4.44 -6.58
CA TYR A 307 8.67 -3.90 -7.84
C TYR A 307 9.73 -4.23 -8.90
N HIS A 308 9.39 -4.13 -10.18
CA HIS A 308 10.36 -4.41 -11.22
C HIS A 308 11.21 -3.18 -11.52
N GLN A 309 12.54 -3.33 -11.52
CA GLN A 309 13.48 -2.27 -11.87
C GLN A 309 14.29 -2.66 -13.11
N ASN A 310 14.11 -1.93 -14.20
CA ASN A 310 14.77 -2.20 -15.49
C ASN A 310 16.09 -1.42 -15.69
N ASN A 311 16.30 -0.29 -15.00
CA ASN A 311 17.46 0.60 -15.18
C ASN A 311 18.05 1.05 -13.83
N ASP A 312 19.32 1.49 -13.83
CA ASP A 312 20.03 2.07 -12.68
C ASP A 312 19.36 3.33 -12.12
N LYS A 313 18.58 4.05 -12.95
CA LYS A 313 17.83 5.22 -12.49
C LYS A 313 16.58 4.78 -11.76
N GLN A 314 16.56 5.11 -10.48
CA GLN A 314 15.46 4.92 -9.54
C GLN A 314 14.30 5.90 -9.83
N ASP A 315 13.86 5.99 -11.09
CA ASP A 315 12.70 6.78 -11.48
C ASP A 315 11.44 5.90 -11.33
N SER A 316 11.01 5.70 -10.08
CA SER A 316 9.72 5.09 -9.75
C SER A 316 8.61 6.01 -10.20
N GLN A 317 8.06 5.77 -11.39
CA GLN A 317 6.98 6.58 -11.97
C GLN A 317 5.95 5.68 -12.63
N TRP A 318 4.67 5.94 -12.33
CA TRP A 318 3.52 5.26 -12.94
C TRP A 318 3.46 5.46 -14.47
N LEU A 319 4.02 6.54 -14.99
CA LEU A 319 4.02 6.90 -16.40
C LEU A 319 5.46 7.05 -16.91
N ILE A 320 5.79 6.41 -18.03
CA ILE A 320 7.06 6.59 -18.76
C ILE A 320 7.01 7.89 -19.59
N SER A 321 5.86 8.14 -20.19
CA SER A 321 5.53 9.35 -20.93
C SER A 321 4.09 9.74 -20.63
N LYS A 322 3.65 10.90 -21.12
CA LYS A 322 2.28 11.40 -20.92
C LYS A 322 1.19 10.37 -21.29
N ASP A 323 1.45 9.51 -22.26
CA ASP A 323 0.53 8.56 -22.88
C ASP A 323 0.93 7.09 -22.69
N THR A 324 1.99 6.80 -21.91
CA THR A 324 2.51 5.44 -21.70
C THR A 324 2.63 5.11 -20.22
N PHE A 325 1.82 4.16 -19.77
CA PHE A 325 1.83 3.58 -18.44
C PHE A 325 2.96 2.56 -18.28
N ASN A 326 3.60 2.60 -17.11
CA ASN A 326 4.73 1.76 -16.76
C ASN A 326 4.27 0.40 -16.20
N LEU A 327 3.61 -0.40 -17.04
CA LEU A 327 3.07 -1.70 -16.62
C LEU A 327 4.17 -2.64 -16.13
N SER A 328 5.33 -2.61 -16.79
CA SER A 328 6.44 -3.51 -16.49
C SER A 328 7.01 -3.27 -15.10
N GLN A 329 7.00 -2.04 -14.54
CA GLN A 329 7.43 -1.77 -13.17
C GLN A 329 6.52 -2.41 -12.11
N SER A 330 5.24 -2.60 -12.44
CA SER A 330 4.24 -3.12 -11.50
C SER A 330 4.16 -4.65 -11.51
N GLN A 331 4.48 -5.31 -12.63
CA GLN A 331 4.35 -6.76 -12.74
C GLN A 331 5.61 -7.47 -12.24
N VAL A 332 5.44 -8.41 -11.30
CA VAL A 332 6.55 -9.08 -10.61
C VAL A 332 6.33 -10.59 -10.51
N PRO A 333 7.39 -11.40 -10.44
CA PRO A 333 7.24 -12.84 -10.30
C PRO A 333 6.68 -13.19 -8.94
N LEU A 334 5.78 -14.18 -8.89
CA LEU A 334 5.35 -14.82 -7.66
C LEU A 334 5.42 -16.33 -7.84
N VAL A 335 6.23 -16.96 -6.99
CA VAL A 335 6.37 -18.42 -6.88
C VAL A 335 6.11 -18.82 -5.44
N ILE A 336 5.24 -19.80 -5.23
CA ILE A 336 4.87 -20.29 -3.90
C ILE A 336 5.10 -21.80 -3.84
N HIS A 337 6.02 -22.22 -2.97
CA HIS A 337 6.04 -23.59 -2.48
C HIS A 337 5.05 -23.71 -1.33
N TRP A 338 4.08 -24.60 -1.48
CA TRP A 338 3.14 -24.94 -0.43
C TRP A 338 3.18 -26.45 -0.19
N PRO A 339 3.34 -26.92 1.06
CA PRO A 339 3.44 -28.35 1.34
C PRO A 339 2.24 -29.13 0.82
N ASN A 340 2.51 -30.29 0.20
CA ASN A 340 1.50 -31.20 -0.37
C ASN A 340 0.63 -30.61 -1.51
N VAL A 341 1.04 -29.49 -2.11
CA VAL A 341 0.36 -28.93 -3.29
C VAL A 341 1.13 -29.27 -4.56
N THR A 342 0.40 -29.70 -5.59
CA THR A 342 1.01 -30.04 -6.88
C THR A 342 1.46 -28.79 -7.63
N PRO A 343 2.58 -28.85 -8.37
CA PRO A 343 3.04 -27.74 -9.20
C PRO A 343 1.97 -27.30 -10.21
N GLN A 344 1.76 -25.99 -10.34
CA GLN A 344 0.78 -25.43 -11.26
C GLN A 344 1.12 -23.99 -11.63
N LYS A 345 0.92 -23.64 -12.90
CA LYS A 345 0.96 -22.25 -13.36
C LYS A 345 -0.45 -21.65 -13.36
N LEU A 346 -0.61 -20.52 -12.68
CA LEU A 346 -1.86 -19.79 -12.51
C LEU A 346 -1.77 -18.44 -13.24
N ASP A 347 -2.78 -18.14 -14.07
CA ASP A 347 -2.83 -16.92 -14.88
C ASP A 347 -3.90 -15.93 -14.42
N LYS A 348 -4.33 -16.04 -13.15
CA LYS A 348 -5.27 -15.08 -12.56
C LYS A 348 -4.54 -13.82 -12.10
N LEU A 349 -5.22 -12.68 -12.20
CA LEU A 349 -4.76 -11.41 -11.64
C LEU A 349 -4.56 -11.56 -10.14
N THR A 350 -3.39 -11.18 -9.64
CA THR A 350 -3.09 -11.21 -8.21
C THR A 350 -2.19 -10.04 -7.82
N SER A 351 -2.20 -9.68 -6.55
CA SER A 351 -1.35 -8.63 -5.99
C SER A 351 -0.69 -9.01 -4.67
N HIS A 352 0.28 -8.23 -4.21
CA HIS A 352 0.92 -8.45 -2.89
C HIS A 352 -0.09 -8.53 -1.73
N GLN A 353 -1.21 -7.80 -1.81
CA GLN A 353 -2.26 -7.89 -0.81
C GLN A 353 -2.88 -9.30 -0.74
N ASP A 354 -3.00 -9.99 -1.89
CA ASP A 354 -3.53 -11.36 -1.93
C ASP A 354 -2.59 -12.36 -1.24
N ILE A 355 -1.26 -12.14 -1.32
CA ILE A 355 -0.28 -12.95 -0.58
C ILE A 355 -0.56 -12.85 0.92
N MET A 356 -0.70 -11.62 1.43
CA MET A 356 -0.99 -11.38 2.84
C MET A 356 -2.30 -12.06 3.26
N THR A 357 -3.39 -11.90 2.50
CA THR A 357 -4.68 -12.55 2.79
C THR A 357 -4.55 -14.08 2.85
N THR A 358 -3.86 -14.67 1.88
CA THR A 358 -3.67 -16.12 1.78
C THR A 358 -2.91 -16.67 2.99
N LEU A 359 -1.84 -15.98 3.42
CA LEU A 359 -1.07 -16.37 4.59
C LEU A 359 -1.88 -16.25 5.88
N MET A 360 -2.64 -15.18 6.04
CA MET A 360 -3.51 -14.97 7.20
C MET A 360 -4.53 -16.11 7.33
N GLN A 361 -5.18 -16.50 6.23
CA GLN A 361 -6.22 -17.52 6.24
C GLN A 361 -5.65 -18.92 6.41
N HIS A 362 -4.67 -19.30 5.58
CA HIS A 362 -4.26 -20.70 5.44
C HIS A 362 -3.04 -21.08 6.28
N VAL A 363 -2.19 -20.13 6.68
CA VAL A 363 -1.03 -20.40 7.56
C VAL A 363 -1.34 -20.03 9.01
N LEU A 364 -1.93 -18.85 9.23
CA LEU A 364 -2.16 -18.33 10.59
C LEU A 364 -3.55 -18.68 11.13
N GLY A 365 -4.42 -19.26 10.30
CA GLY A 365 -5.74 -19.72 10.68
C GLY A 365 -6.66 -18.59 11.11
N VAL A 366 -6.56 -17.41 10.49
CA VAL A 366 -7.46 -16.28 10.75
C VAL A 366 -8.81 -16.57 10.10
N ILE A 367 -9.88 -16.62 10.89
CA ILE A 367 -11.24 -16.93 10.43
C ILE A 367 -12.12 -15.69 10.28
N SER A 368 -11.64 -14.52 10.74
CA SER A 368 -12.29 -13.25 10.44
C SER A 368 -12.42 -13.04 8.92
N PRO A 369 -13.49 -12.39 8.43
CA PRO A 369 -13.59 -12.01 7.02
C PRO A 369 -12.36 -11.23 6.56
N ALA A 370 -11.82 -11.57 5.38
CA ALA A 370 -10.64 -10.90 4.83
C ALA A 370 -10.79 -9.38 4.76
N ASP A 371 -12.00 -8.90 4.45
CA ASP A 371 -12.34 -7.49 4.37
C ASP A 371 -12.05 -6.70 5.67
N ASN A 372 -11.99 -7.38 6.82
CA ASN A 372 -11.66 -6.76 8.10
C ASN A 372 -10.20 -6.36 8.22
N TYR A 373 -9.27 -7.00 7.49
CA TYR A 373 -7.83 -6.82 7.69
C TYR A 373 -7.01 -6.72 6.40
N SER A 374 -7.61 -6.92 5.23
CA SER A 374 -6.91 -6.90 3.94
C SER A 374 -7.84 -6.56 2.78
N GLN A 375 -7.32 -5.89 1.75
CA GLN A 375 -7.97 -5.64 0.45
C GLN A 375 -7.59 -6.69 -0.60
N GLY A 376 -6.84 -7.72 -0.22
CA GLY A 376 -6.53 -8.87 -1.06
C GLY A 376 -7.49 -10.04 -0.88
N GLU A 377 -7.48 -10.96 -1.84
CA GLU A 377 -8.24 -12.20 -1.89
C GLU A 377 -7.33 -13.42 -1.78
N ASP A 378 -7.91 -14.59 -1.54
CA ASP A 378 -7.18 -15.85 -1.47
C ASP A 378 -6.56 -16.26 -2.84
N LEU A 379 -5.25 -16.49 -2.83
CA LEU A 379 -4.48 -16.98 -3.98
C LEU A 379 -4.86 -18.41 -4.39
N PHE A 380 -5.53 -19.20 -3.55
CA PHE A 380 -6.03 -20.53 -3.90
C PHE A 380 -7.49 -20.57 -4.34
N ALA A 381 -8.23 -19.47 -4.21
CA ALA A 381 -9.58 -19.38 -4.77
C ALA A 381 -9.54 -19.54 -6.31
N ASN A 382 -10.38 -20.43 -6.84
CA ASN A 382 -10.44 -20.70 -8.28
C ASN A 382 -10.82 -19.45 -9.10
N THR A 383 -11.68 -18.60 -8.54
CA THR A 383 -12.15 -17.36 -9.15
C THR A 383 -12.03 -16.23 -8.16
N ARG A 384 -11.62 -15.04 -8.64
CA ARG A 384 -11.68 -13.83 -7.83
C ARG A 384 -13.11 -13.34 -7.68
N ASN A 385 -13.41 -12.73 -6.55
CA ASN A 385 -14.65 -12.00 -6.30
C ASN A 385 -14.64 -10.68 -7.08
N HIS A 386 -13.51 -9.96 -7.07
CA HIS A 386 -13.32 -8.74 -7.85
C HIS A 386 -12.52 -9.04 -9.13
N PRO A 387 -13.02 -8.68 -10.33
CA PRO A 387 -12.33 -8.90 -11.60
C PRO A 387 -11.19 -7.87 -11.83
N TRP A 388 -10.67 -7.30 -10.76
CA TRP A 388 -9.66 -6.25 -10.73
C TRP A 388 -8.85 -6.35 -9.45
N ILE A 389 -7.64 -5.79 -9.52
CA ILE A 389 -6.80 -5.50 -8.37
C ILE A 389 -6.43 -4.02 -8.43
N PHE A 390 -6.05 -3.42 -7.32
CA PHE A 390 -5.70 -2.02 -7.28
C PHE A 390 -4.53 -1.73 -6.35
N THR A 391 -3.84 -0.65 -6.67
CA THR A 391 -2.74 -0.08 -5.92
C THR A 391 -2.85 1.45 -5.99
N GLY A 392 -2.04 2.14 -5.22
CA GLY A 392 -1.91 3.57 -5.34
C GLY A 392 -0.97 4.13 -4.29
N ASP A 393 -0.78 5.42 -4.38
CA ASP A 393 -0.13 6.26 -3.40
C ASP A 393 -1.09 7.41 -3.04
N ASN A 394 -0.58 8.47 -2.41
CA ASN A 394 -1.38 9.63 -2.04
C ASN A 394 -1.88 10.45 -3.25
N GLU A 395 -1.28 10.26 -4.41
CA GLU A 395 -1.45 11.09 -5.60
C GLU A 395 -2.19 10.35 -6.70
N THR A 396 -2.07 9.04 -6.76
CA THR A 396 -2.57 8.19 -7.84
C THR A 396 -3.22 6.92 -7.31
N LEU A 397 -4.40 6.59 -7.84
CA LEU A 397 -5.02 5.27 -7.79
C LEU A 397 -4.81 4.56 -9.13
N VAL A 398 -4.35 3.32 -9.09
CA VAL A 398 -4.16 2.46 -10.26
C VAL A 398 -4.97 1.18 -10.08
N VAL A 399 -5.74 0.82 -11.10
CA VAL A 399 -6.59 -0.36 -11.12
C VAL A 399 -6.17 -1.22 -12.31
N PHE A 400 -5.70 -2.43 -12.03
CA PHE A 400 -5.38 -3.41 -13.06
C PHE A 400 -6.60 -4.29 -13.31
N LEU A 401 -7.03 -4.32 -14.57
CA LEU A 401 -8.08 -5.19 -15.09
C LEU A 401 -7.43 -6.20 -16.04
N GLN A 402 -8.20 -7.21 -16.44
CA GLN A 402 -7.66 -8.29 -17.27
C GLN A 402 -7.18 -7.81 -18.64
N ASP A 403 -7.79 -6.73 -19.18
CA ASP A 403 -7.51 -6.22 -20.52
C ASP A 403 -6.97 -4.79 -20.59
N ASN A 404 -7.04 -4.04 -19.51
CA ASN A 404 -6.57 -2.66 -19.45
C ASN A 404 -6.19 -2.23 -18.03
N THR A 405 -5.57 -1.07 -17.91
CA THR A 405 -5.22 -0.45 -16.63
C THR A 405 -5.87 0.92 -16.54
N LEU A 406 -6.57 1.21 -15.45
CA LEU A 406 -7.17 2.51 -15.17
C LEU A 406 -6.31 3.25 -14.15
N MET A 407 -5.83 4.43 -14.51
CA MET A 407 -5.13 5.35 -13.61
C MET A 407 -6.02 6.55 -13.31
N ILE A 408 -6.06 6.99 -12.05
CA ILE A 408 -6.80 8.16 -11.60
C ILE A 408 -5.91 8.97 -10.68
N ASP A 409 -5.73 10.25 -10.97
CA ASP A 409 -4.96 11.12 -10.09
C ASP A 409 -5.83 11.79 -9.01
N LYS A 410 -5.18 12.46 -8.05
CA LYS A 410 -5.85 13.22 -6.99
C LYS A 410 -6.77 14.35 -7.47
N HIS A 411 -6.67 14.75 -8.73
CA HIS A 411 -7.52 15.77 -9.35
C HIS A 411 -8.75 15.17 -10.06
N GLY A 412 -8.88 13.83 -10.04
CA GLY A 412 -9.95 13.11 -10.71
C GLY A 412 -9.76 12.99 -12.21
N ARG A 413 -8.57 13.34 -12.74
CA ARG A 413 -8.23 13.02 -14.13
C ARG A 413 -7.95 11.53 -14.21
N TYR A 414 -8.50 10.90 -15.24
CA TYR A 414 -8.35 9.47 -15.46
C TYR A 414 -7.78 9.18 -16.85
N ALA A 415 -7.09 8.05 -16.97
CA ALA A 415 -6.62 7.51 -18.24
C ALA A 415 -6.75 5.99 -18.22
N LEU A 416 -7.12 5.40 -19.36
CA LEU A 416 -7.11 3.94 -19.54
C LEU A 416 -5.95 3.57 -20.46
N PHE A 417 -5.25 2.50 -20.12
CA PHE A 417 -4.11 2.00 -20.88
C PHE A 417 -4.37 0.55 -21.29
N ASP A 418 -3.97 0.16 -22.50
CA ASP A 418 -4.03 -1.22 -22.95
C ASP A 418 -2.94 -2.10 -22.30
N LYS A 419 -2.87 -3.39 -22.65
CA LYS A 419 -1.83 -4.32 -22.15
C LYS A 419 -0.40 -3.95 -22.56
N SER A 420 -0.22 -3.10 -23.57
CA SER A 420 1.09 -2.57 -23.94
C SER A 420 1.48 -1.33 -23.14
N GLY A 421 0.57 -0.84 -22.28
CA GLY A 421 0.74 0.38 -21.51
C GLY A 421 0.37 1.64 -22.28
N LYS A 422 -0.16 1.55 -23.50
CA LYS A 422 -0.49 2.73 -24.31
C LYS A 422 -1.89 3.25 -23.99
N GLU A 423 -2.04 4.57 -23.90
CA GLU A 423 -3.32 5.21 -23.60
C GLU A 423 -4.38 4.91 -24.69
N ILE A 424 -5.55 4.43 -24.25
CA ILE A 424 -6.74 4.22 -25.07
C ILE A 424 -7.50 5.54 -25.13
N GLN A 425 -7.35 6.27 -26.24
CA GLN A 425 -7.97 7.58 -26.39
C GLN A 425 -9.50 7.51 -26.30
N SER A 426 -10.08 8.49 -25.60
CA SER A 426 -11.53 8.67 -25.43
C SER A 426 -12.26 7.49 -24.74
N ALA A 427 -11.54 6.58 -24.10
CA ALA A 427 -12.17 5.54 -23.29
C ALA A 427 -12.83 6.15 -22.05
N LYS A 428 -14.01 5.65 -21.69
CA LYS A 428 -14.71 6.02 -20.45
C LYS A 428 -14.64 4.85 -19.47
N PRO A 429 -14.18 5.06 -18.23
CA PRO A 429 -14.21 4.01 -17.22
C PRO A 429 -15.66 3.64 -16.89
N ASP A 430 -15.88 2.37 -16.56
CA ASP A 430 -17.17 1.94 -16.01
C ASP A 430 -17.36 2.61 -14.65
N LEU A 431 -18.40 3.44 -14.53
CA LEU A 431 -18.71 4.14 -13.29
C LEU A 431 -19.01 3.19 -12.14
N ARG A 432 -19.58 2.00 -12.41
CA ARG A 432 -19.87 1.01 -11.37
C ARG A 432 -18.58 0.45 -10.80
N LEU A 433 -17.64 0.09 -11.67
CA LEU A 433 -16.30 -0.34 -11.29
C LEU A 433 -15.61 0.74 -10.45
N LEU A 434 -15.64 1.99 -10.91
CA LEU A 434 -15.02 3.11 -10.21
C LEU A 434 -15.58 3.28 -8.79
N LEU A 435 -16.90 3.22 -8.63
CA LEU A 435 -17.54 3.33 -7.32
C LEU A 435 -17.17 2.18 -6.39
N GLN A 436 -17.05 0.96 -6.91
CA GLN A 436 -16.61 -0.20 -6.13
C GLN A 436 -15.16 -0.03 -5.68
N VAL A 437 -14.24 0.28 -6.60
CA VAL A 437 -12.83 0.47 -6.27
C VAL A 437 -12.63 1.60 -5.27
N LEU A 438 -13.30 2.74 -5.43
CA LEU A 438 -13.19 3.86 -4.49
C LEU A 438 -13.80 3.53 -3.12
N ALA A 439 -14.87 2.74 -3.07
CA ALA A 439 -15.43 2.26 -1.81
C ALA A 439 -14.46 1.32 -1.09
N GLU A 440 -13.87 0.36 -1.80
CA GLU A 440 -12.85 -0.54 -1.25
C GLU A 440 -11.60 0.20 -0.82
N GLN A 441 -11.11 1.13 -1.65
CA GLN A 441 -9.94 1.96 -1.34
C GLN A 441 -10.15 2.71 -0.03
N LYS A 442 -11.36 3.21 0.27
CA LYS A 442 -11.67 4.02 1.47
C LYS A 442 -12.15 3.21 2.68
N ARG A 443 -12.17 1.88 2.60
CA ARG A 443 -12.79 1.02 3.61
C ARG A 443 -12.21 1.16 5.02
N PHE A 444 -10.91 1.45 5.15
CA PHE A 444 -10.22 1.56 6.44
C PHE A 444 -10.07 3.00 6.95
N ILE A 445 -10.58 4.00 6.23
CA ILE A 445 -10.58 5.40 6.71
C ILE A 445 -11.54 5.51 7.90
N GLU A 446 -11.07 6.07 9.01
CA GLU A 446 -11.90 6.33 10.20
C GLU A 446 -13.01 7.33 9.84
N ARG A 447 -14.26 6.96 10.15
CA ARG A 447 -15.46 7.71 9.77
C ARG A 447 -15.95 8.66 10.85
#